data_AF-A0A556TWQ5-F1
#
_entry.id   AF-A0A556TWQ5-F1
#
_cell.length_a   1.000
_cell.length_b   1.000
_cell.length_c   1.000
_cell.angle_alpha   90.00
_cell.angle_beta   90.00
_cell.angle_gamma   90.00
#
_symmetry.space_group_name_H-M   'P 1'
#
loop_
_entity.id
_entity.type
_entity.pdbx_description
1 polymer ?
#
loop_
_entity_poly.entity_id
_entity_poly.type
_entity_poly.pdbx_seq_one_letter_code
_entity_poly.pdbx_strand_id
1 'polypeptide(L)'
;MFLRKELPVRLANTMREVNLLPDKLLNQPSVRLVQKCFLEVLIEIRNRHNDVVPTMAQGLIEYKEKFGFDPFVSSNIQYFLDRFYTNRISFRMLINQHTLLFGNDTNPAHPKHIGSIDPACDVADVVNDAYETARMLCEQYYPAAPTLKITEFNGTHREPCYSNKELSDVT
;
A
#
# COMPACT_ATOMS: atom_id res chain seq x y z
N MET A 1 -1.52 -17.69 -16.98
CA MET A 1 -1.18 -16.65 -15.97
C MET A 1 -2.10 -15.41 -15.99
N PHE A 2 -2.83 -15.15 -17.09
CA PHE A 2 -3.77 -14.01 -17.25
C PHE A 2 -5.01 -14.09 -16.34
N LEU A 3 -5.68 -15.26 -16.30
CA LEU A 3 -6.91 -15.46 -15.52
C LEU A 3 -6.72 -15.18 -14.01
N ARG A 4 -5.61 -15.62 -13.41
CA ARG A 4 -5.35 -15.44 -11.97
C ARG A 4 -5.12 -13.97 -11.57
N LYS A 5 -4.74 -13.11 -12.52
CA LYS A 5 -4.54 -11.67 -12.34
C LYS A 5 -5.79 -10.86 -12.68
N GLU A 6 -6.56 -11.24 -13.69
CA GLU A 6 -7.81 -10.54 -14.01
C GLU A 6 -8.96 -10.89 -13.06
N LEU A 7 -8.98 -12.11 -12.49
CA LEU A 7 -10.07 -12.56 -11.62
C LEU A 7 -10.32 -11.60 -10.44
N PRO A 8 -9.33 -11.14 -9.66
CA PRO A 8 -9.56 -10.23 -8.55
C PRO A 8 -10.13 -8.87 -8.99
N VAL A 9 -9.69 -8.35 -10.14
CA VAL A 9 -10.18 -7.08 -10.70
C VAL A 9 -11.62 -7.22 -11.17
N ARG A 10 -11.92 -8.28 -11.94
CA ARG A 10 -13.28 -8.57 -12.40
C ARG A 10 -14.21 -8.82 -11.22
N LEU A 11 -13.77 -9.58 -10.23
CA LEU A 11 -14.56 -9.85 -9.04
C LEU A 11 -14.77 -8.60 -8.18
N ALA A 12 -13.76 -7.73 -8.04
CA ALA A 12 -13.92 -6.45 -7.35
C ALA A 12 -14.92 -5.52 -8.08
N ASN A 13 -14.89 -5.50 -9.42
CA ASN A 13 -15.88 -4.78 -10.23
C ASN A 13 -17.29 -5.37 -10.07
N THR A 14 -17.43 -6.70 -10.14
CA THR A 14 -18.71 -7.39 -9.89
C THR A 14 -19.23 -7.10 -8.48
N MET A 15 -18.37 -7.06 -7.46
CA MET A 15 -18.83 -6.73 -6.11
C MET A 15 -19.22 -5.26 -5.97
N ARG A 16 -18.51 -4.32 -6.62
CA ARG A 16 -18.97 -2.93 -6.71
C ARG A 16 -20.38 -2.86 -7.30
N GLU A 17 -20.64 -3.59 -8.38
CA GLU A 17 -21.98 -3.66 -9.00
C GLU A 17 -23.02 -4.27 -8.07
N VAL A 18 -22.69 -5.36 -7.36
CA VAL A 18 -23.57 -5.96 -6.34
C VAL A 18 -23.90 -4.96 -5.25
N ASN A 19 -22.93 -4.15 -4.80
CA ASN A 19 -23.13 -3.13 -3.76
C ASN A 19 -23.95 -1.92 -4.23
N LEU A 20 -24.24 -1.79 -5.53
CA LEU A 20 -25.15 -0.78 -6.08
C LEU A 20 -26.60 -1.30 -6.20
N LEU A 21 -26.86 -2.54 -5.81
CA LEU A 21 -28.21 -3.12 -5.81
C LEU A 21 -29.06 -2.52 -4.67
N PRO A 22 -30.41 -2.56 -4.78
CA PRO A 22 -31.30 -2.02 -3.76
C PRO A 22 -31.10 -2.66 -2.37
N ASP A 23 -31.16 -1.86 -1.31
CA ASP A 23 -30.90 -2.29 0.08
C ASP A 23 -31.73 -3.51 0.52
N LYS A 24 -32.96 -3.63 0.03
CA LYS A 24 -33.84 -4.77 0.33
C LYS A 24 -33.27 -6.11 -0.17
N LEU A 25 -32.53 -6.07 -1.28
CA LEU A 25 -31.86 -7.23 -1.87
C LEU A 25 -30.50 -7.47 -1.21
N LEU A 26 -29.75 -6.41 -0.93
CA LEU A 26 -28.49 -6.47 -0.18
C LEU A 26 -28.67 -7.07 1.22
N ASN A 27 -29.80 -6.80 1.88
CA ASN A 27 -30.10 -7.34 3.20
C ASN A 27 -30.51 -8.82 3.20
N GLN A 28 -30.70 -9.44 2.03
CA GLN A 28 -31.03 -10.86 1.96
C GLN A 28 -29.85 -11.72 2.43
N PRO A 29 -30.08 -12.77 3.23
CA PRO A 29 -29.01 -13.59 3.80
C PRO A 29 -28.13 -14.24 2.73
N SER A 30 -28.71 -14.63 1.58
CA SER A 30 -27.98 -15.21 0.46
C SER A 30 -27.00 -14.23 -0.18
N VAL A 31 -27.40 -12.96 -0.34
CA VAL A 31 -26.53 -11.92 -0.94
C VAL A 31 -25.41 -11.56 0.02
N ARG A 32 -25.71 -11.43 1.32
CA ARG A 32 -24.70 -11.22 2.36
C ARG A 32 -23.70 -12.36 2.47
N LEU A 33 -24.14 -13.61 2.30
CA LEU A 33 -23.24 -14.77 2.28
C LEU A 33 -22.25 -14.69 1.13
N VAL A 34 -22.72 -14.35 -0.08
CA VAL A 34 -21.86 -14.17 -1.26
C VAL A 34 -20.84 -13.05 -1.03
N GLN A 35 -21.25 -11.91 -0.50
CA GLN A 35 -20.34 -10.80 -0.16
C GLN A 35 -19.27 -11.23 0.86
N LYS A 36 -19.65 -11.97 1.89
CA LYS A 36 -18.72 -12.47 2.92
C LYS A 36 -17.71 -13.45 2.35
N CYS A 37 -18.16 -14.48 1.62
CA CYS A 37 -17.27 -15.46 0.99
C CYS A 37 -16.28 -14.77 0.04
N PHE A 38 -16.73 -13.75 -0.67
CA PHE A 38 -15.85 -13.00 -1.55
C PHE A 38 -14.77 -12.21 -0.79
N LEU A 39 -15.14 -11.53 0.29
CA LEU A 39 -14.19 -10.81 1.14
C LEU A 39 -13.11 -11.76 1.69
N GLU A 40 -13.51 -12.96 2.14
CA GLU A 40 -12.59 -14.00 2.61
C GLU A 40 -11.59 -14.42 1.52
N VAL A 41 -12.06 -14.64 0.29
CA VAL A 41 -11.19 -14.96 -0.86
C VAL A 41 -10.19 -13.83 -1.13
N LEU A 42 -10.62 -12.57 -1.08
CA LEU A 42 -9.72 -11.43 -1.27
C LEU A 42 -8.64 -11.35 -0.19
N ILE A 43 -9.01 -11.58 1.08
CA ILE A 43 -8.08 -11.62 2.21
C ILE A 43 -7.08 -12.77 2.04
N GLU A 44 -7.54 -13.96 1.65
CA GLU A 44 -6.66 -15.10 1.40
C GLU A 44 -5.67 -14.81 0.27
N ILE A 45 -6.15 -14.20 -0.83
CA ILE A 45 -5.29 -13.76 -1.93
C ILE A 45 -4.25 -12.75 -1.44
N ARG A 46 -4.65 -11.74 -0.66
CA ARG A 46 -3.73 -10.75 -0.10
C ARG A 46 -2.65 -11.43 0.74
N ASN A 47 -3.05 -12.29 1.68
CA ASN A 47 -2.13 -12.96 2.60
C ASN A 47 -1.12 -13.85 1.85
N ARG A 48 -1.56 -14.59 0.83
CA ARG A 48 -0.67 -15.39 -0.03
C ARG A 48 0.36 -14.54 -0.78
N HIS A 49 0.04 -13.29 -1.10
CA HIS A 49 0.95 -12.39 -1.82
C HIS A 49 1.92 -11.64 -0.91
N ASN A 50 1.85 -11.77 0.42
CA ASN A 50 2.72 -11.04 1.35
C ASN A 50 4.21 -11.34 1.10
N ASP A 51 4.56 -12.61 0.93
CA ASP A 51 5.96 -13.05 0.80
C ASP A 51 6.51 -12.97 -0.64
N VAL A 52 5.71 -12.53 -1.60
CA VAL A 52 6.12 -12.50 -3.01
C VAL A 52 7.36 -11.63 -3.24
N VAL A 53 7.49 -10.50 -2.52
CA VAL A 53 8.66 -9.62 -2.67
C VAL A 53 9.94 -10.29 -2.15
N PRO A 54 10.02 -10.75 -0.89
CA PRO A 54 11.22 -11.43 -0.40
C PRO A 54 11.52 -12.71 -1.17
N THR A 55 10.53 -13.52 -1.55
CA THR A 55 10.76 -14.74 -2.35
C THR A 55 11.34 -14.43 -3.73
N MET A 56 10.84 -13.39 -4.41
CA MET A 56 11.40 -12.99 -5.72
C MET A 56 12.81 -12.42 -5.58
N ALA A 57 13.08 -11.62 -4.54
CA ALA A 57 14.41 -11.12 -4.27
C ALA A 57 15.40 -12.27 -4.02
N GLN A 58 14.99 -13.28 -3.24
CA GLN A 58 15.80 -14.48 -2.99
C GLN A 58 16.12 -15.24 -4.29
N GLY A 59 15.13 -15.46 -5.16
CA GLY A 59 15.37 -16.12 -6.46
C GLY A 59 16.34 -15.36 -7.37
N LEU A 60 16.37 -14.03 -7.29
CA LEU A 60 17.34 -13.21 -8.03
C LEU A 60 18.75 -13.30 -7.44
N ILE A 61 18.88 -13.39 -6.12
CA ILE A 61 20.16 -13.60 -5.44
C ILE A 61 20.73 -14.96 -5.87
N GLU A 62 19.93 -16.03 -5.80
CA GLU A 62 20.32 -17.37 -6.24
C GLU A 62 20.72 -17.41 -7.73
N TYR A 63 19.99 -16.70 -8.59
CA TYR A 63 20.35 -16.57 -10.00
C TYR A 63 21.71 -15.88 -10.17
N LYS A 64 21.91 -14.76 -9.47
CA LYS A 64 23.15 -13.98 -9.54
C LYS A 64 24.35 -14.77 -9.00
N GLU A 65 24.18 -15.52 -7.92
CA GLU A 65 25.24 -16.36 -7.34
C GLU A 65 25.62 -17.52 -8.27
N LYS A 66 24.65 -18.13 -8.95
CA LYS A 66 24.87 -19.29 -9.80
C LYS A 66 25.38 -18.98 -11.20
N PHE A 67 24.89 -17.90 -11.82
CA PHE A 67 25.16 -17.58 -13.23
C PHE A 67 26.00 -16.31 -13.41
N GLY A 68 26.30 -15.58 -12.33
CA GLY A 68 27.01 -14.31 -12.40
C GLY A 68 26.12 -13.16 -12.89
N PHE A 69 26.76 -12.06 -13.31
CA PHE A 69 26.07 -10.86 -13.77
C PHE A 69 26.26 -10.66 -15.28
N ASP A 70 25.16 -10.68 -16.02
CA ASP A 70 25.10 -10.32 -17.44
C ASP A 70 24.29 -9.01 -17.60
N PRO A 71 24.89 -7.92 -18.12
CA PRO A 71 24.21 -6.65 -18.34
C PRO A 71 22.94 -6.75 -19.21
N PHE A 72 22.94 -7.60 -20.24
CA PHE A 72 21.79 -7.74 -21.15
C PHE A 72 20.62 -8.43 -20.45
N VAL A 73 20.89 -9.53 -19.74
CA VAL A 73 19.87 -10.23 -18.96
C VAL A 73 19.38 -9.37 -17.81
N SER A 74 20.28 -8.62 -17.15
CA SER A 74 19.91 -7.72 -16.07
C SER A 74 18.91 -6.65 -16.51
N SER A 75 19.03 -6.11 -17.72
CA SER A 75 18.05 -5.16 -18.25
C SER A 75 16.66 -5.80 -18.44
N ASN A 76 16.62 -7.04 -18.93
CA ASN A 76 15.36 -7.78 -19.09
C ASN A 76 14.71 -8.10 -17.73
N ILE A 77 15.54 -8.48 -16.75
CA ILE A 77 15.10 -8.71 -15.36
C ILE A 77 14.53 -7.42 -14.77
N GLN A 78 15.24 -6.29 -14.89
CA GLN A 78 14.77 -4.99 -14.38
C GLN A 78 13.39 -4.63 -14.97
N TYR A 79 13.25 -4.70 -16.30
CA TYR A 79 11.99 -4.43 -16.98
C TYR A 79 10.86 -5.34 -16.49
N PHE A 80 11.15 -6.63 -16.27
CA PHE A 80 10.19 -7.57 -15.71
C PHE A 80 9.79 -7.19 -14.27
N LEU A 81 10.76 -6.86 -13.40
CA LEU A 81 10.53 -6.54 -12.00
C LEU A 81 9.71 -5.26 -11.83
N ASP A 82 9.98 -4.22 -12.62
CA ASP A 82 9.22 -2.98 -12.58
C ASP A 82 7.74 -3.24 -12.88
N ARG A 83 7.46 -4.02 -13.92
CA ARG A 83 6.09 -4.41 -14.28
C ARG A 83 5.47 -5.33 -13.24
N PHE A 84 6.26 -6.26 -12.70
CA PHE A 84 5.78 -7.22 -11.71
C PHE A 84 5.38 -6.53 -10.40
N TYR A 85 6.24 -5.67 -9.86
CA TYR A 85 6.00 -4.97 -8.61
C TYR A 85 4.96 -3.86 -8.75
N THR A 86 4.94 -3.11 -9.87
CA THR A 86 3.87 -2.13 -10.13
C THR A 86 2.51 -2.82 -10.17
N ASN A 87 2.38 -3.93 -10.89
CA ASN A 87 1.13 -4.70 -10.90
C ASN A 87 0.72 -5.15 -9.50
N ARG A 88 1.67 -5.65 -8.68
CA ARG A 88 1.40 -6.07 -7.30
C ARG A 88 0.90 -4.91 -6.43
N ILE A 89 1.51 -3.72 -6.55
CA ILE A 89 1.07 -2.51 -5.83
C ILE A 89 -0.37 -2.19 -6.20
N SER A 90 -0.71 -2.19 -7.50
CA SER A 90 -2.07 -1.97 -7.99
C SER A 90 -3.07 -3.00 -7.46
N PHE A 91 -2.71 -4.29 -7.45
CA PHE A 91 -3.58 -5.34 -6.88
C PHE A 91 -3.82 -5.14 -5.39
N ARG A 92 -2.78 -4.84 -4.62
CA ARG A 92 -2.89 -4.60 -3.18
C ARG A 92 -3.72 -3.35 -2.90
N MET A 93 -3.58 -2.30 -3.71
CA MET A 93 -4.41 -1.10 -3.63
C MET A 93 -5.89 -1.43 -3.80
N LEU A 94 -6.28 -2.14 -4.87
CA LEU A 94 -7.68 -2.51 -5.12
C LEU A 94 -8.28 -3.38 -4.01
N ILE A 95 -7.54 -4.39 -3.54
CA ILE A 95 -7.98 -5.26 -2.46
C ILE A 95 -8.15 -4.46 -1.16
N ASN A 96 -7.16 -3.64 -0.80
CA ASN A 96 -7.22 -2.83 0.42
C ASN A 96 -8.39 -1.86 0.40
N GLN A 97 -8.63 -1.18 -0.72
CA GLN A 97 -9.78 -0.30 -0.89
C GLN A 97 -11.09 -1.04 -0.63
N HIS A 98 -11.25 -2.20 -1.27
CA HIS A 98 -12.45 -3.00 -1.13
C HIS A 98 -12.64 -3.54 0.31
N THR A 99 -11.57 -4.07 0.92
CA THR A 99 -11.61 -4.59 2.29
C THR A 99 -11.86 -3.49 3.32
N LEU A 100 -11.33 -2.28 3.15
CA LEU A 100 -11.52 -1.18 4.10
C LEU A 100 -12.89 -0.50 3.96
N LEU A 101 -13.46 -0.45 2.75
CA LEU A 101 -14.77 0.17 2.52
C LEU A 101 -15.95 -0.77 2.84
N PHE A 102 -15.77 -2.07 2.61
CA PHE A 102 -16.85 -3.06 2.70
C PHE A 102 -16.58 -4.18 3.70
N GLY A 103 -15.39 -4.22 4.30
CA GLY A 103 -15.13 -5.08 5.44
C GLY A 103 -15.81 -4.54 6.70
N ASN A 104 -16.12 -5.43 7.63
CA ASN A 104 -16.67 -5.04 8.93
C ASN A 104 -15.65 -4.27 9.81
N ASP A 105 -14.40 -4.16 9.35
CA ASP A 105 -13.33 -3.43 10.02
C ASP A 105 -13.32 -1.97 9.52
N THR A 106 -14.19 -1.12 10.07
CA THR A 106 -14.00 0.33 9.95
C THR A 106 -12.66 0.66 10.57
N ASN A 107 -11.69 1.17 9.81
CA ASN A 107 -10.36 1.50 10.33
C ASN A 107 -10.49 2.51 11.49
N PRO A 108 -10.38 2.09 12.77
CA PRO A 108 -10.73 2.97 13.89
C PRO A 108 -9.71 4.10 14.05
N ALA A 109 -8.50 3.89 13.50
CA ALA A 109 -7.39 4.82 13.58
C ALA A 109 -7.60 6.08 12.73
N HIS A 110 -8.30 5.98 11.59
CA HIS A 110 -8.48 7.11 10.67
C HIS A 110 -9.90 7.16 10.09
N PRO A 111 -10.90 7.61 10.87
CA PRO A 111 -12.30 7.66 10.42
C PRO A 111 -12.57 8.64 9.27
N LYS A 112 -11.62 9.52 8.94
CA LYS A 112 -11.72 10.48 7.82
C LYS A 112 -11.20 9.91 6.49
N HIS A 113 -10.56 8.75 6.49
CA HIS A 113 -10.03 8.14 5.27
C HIS A 113 -11.13 7.43 4.48
N ILE A 114 -11.04 7.53 3.16
CA ILE A 114 -11.89 6.77 2.24
C ILE A 114 -11.09 5.54 1.82
N GLY A 115 -11.35 4.42 2.49
CA GLY A 115 -10.54 3.22 2.35
C GLY A 115 -9.10 3.47 2.81
N SER A 116 -8.14 3.34 1.90
CA SER A 116 -6.72 3.70 2.13
C SER A 116 -6.31 5.04 1.49
N ILE A 117 -7.27 5.94 1.18
CA ILE A 117 -6.99 7.28 0.64
C ILE A 117 -7.36 8.33 1.68
N ASP A 118 -6.40 9.21 1.98
CA ASP A 118 -6.64 10.42 2.76
C ASP A 118 -6.94 11.59 1.82
N PRO A 119 -8.17 12.16 1.83
CA PRO A 119 -8.52 13.30 0.99
C PRO A 119 -7.82 14.61 1.42
N ALA A 120 -7.32 14.69 2.66
CA ALA A 120 -6.65 15.86 3.22
C ALA A 120 -5.27 15.49 3.78
N CYS A 121 -4.54 14.66 3.02
CA CYS A 121 -3.20 14.18 3.37
C CYS A 121 -2.23 15.36 3.56
N ASP A 122 -1.73 15.55 4.78
CA ASP A 122 -0.64 16.47 5.07
C ASP A 122 0.71 15.78 4.77
N VAL A 123 1.40 16.30 3.75
CA VAL A 123 2.67 15.72 3.29
C VAL A 123 3.77 15.89 4.33
N ALA A 124 3.82 17.00 5.07
CA ALA A 124 4.84 17.20 6.10
C ALA A 124 4.69 16.18 7.23
N ASP A 125 3.45 15.89 7.65
CA ASP A 125 3.21 14.91 8.70
C ASP A 125 3.62 13.50 8.26
N VAL A 126 3.29 13.09 7.02
CA VAL A 126 3.75 11.79 6.47
C VAL A 126 5.27 11.71 6.40
N VAL A 127 5.96 12.81 6.05
CA VAL A 127 7.42 12.87 6.02
C VAL A 127 8.00 12.75 7.43
N ASN A 128 7.41 13.44 8.42
CA ASN A 128 7.84 13.35 9.82
C ASN A 128 7.67 11.92 10.37
N ASP A 129 6.52 11.29 10.15
CA ASP A 129 6.27 9.91 10.61
C ASP A 129 7.26 8.91 10.01
N ALA A 130 7.55 9.04 8.70
CA ALA A 130 8.55 8.23 8.02
C ALA A 130 9.96 8.47 8.56
N TYR A 131 10.30 9.73 8.84
CA TYR A 131 11.58 10.11 9.42
C TYR A 131 11.75 9.57 10.85
N GLU A 132 10.75 9.70 11.73
CA GLU A 132 10.84 9.20 13.10
C GLU A 132 11.00 7.67 13.12
N THR A 133 10.30 6.96 12.24
CA THR A 133 10.48 5.51 12.08
C THR A 133 11.92 5.17 11.62
N ALA A 134 12.45 5.90 10.65
CA ALA A 134 13.81 5.69 10.16
C ALA A 134 14.87 6.09 11.21
N ARG A 135 14.62 7.16 11.96
CA ARG A 135 15.47 7.66 13.04
C ARG A 135 15.56 6.64 14.17
N MET A 136 14.43 6.10 14.60
CA MET A 136 14.36 5.04 15.61
C MET A 136 15.20 3.83 15.19
N LEU A 137 15.06 3.37 13.95
CA LEU A 137 15.87 2.27 13.42
C LEU A 137 17.36 2.64 13.37
N CYS A 138 17.69 3.87 12.96
CA CYS A 138 19.06 4.34 12.92
C CYS A 138 19.69 4.38 14.32
N GLU A 139 19.02 4.98 15.31
CA GLU A 139 19.46 5.07 16.70
C GLU A 139 19.57 3.70 17.39
N GLN A 140 18.82 2.71 16.91
CA GLN A 140 18.95 1.34 17.38
C GLN A 140 20.27 0.69 16.95
N TYR A 141 20.79 1.01 15.76
CA TYR A 141 22.04 0.43 15.24
C TYR A 141 23.26 1.35 15.43
N TYR A 142 23.05 2.66 15.52
CA TYR A 142 24.06 3.69 15.59
C TYR A 142 23.76 4.64 16.76
N PRO A 143 24.78 5.18 17.44
CA PRO A 143 24.58 6.02 18.62
C PRO A 143 23.98 7.42 18.36
N ALA A 144 23.74 7.79 17.10
CA ALA A 144 23.16 9.07 16.72
C ALA A 144 22.49 8.99 15.34
N ALA A 145 21.49 9.84 15.11
CA ALA A 145 20.82 10.01 13.83
C ALA A 145 20.79 11.50 13.42
N PRO A 146 20.82 11.82 12.11
CA PRO A 146 20.77 13.19 11.61
C PRO A 146 19.40 13.83 11.86
N THR A 147 19.35 15.15 12.07
CA THR A 147 18.10 15.91 12.27
C THR A 147 17.35 16.17 10.97
N LEU A 148 16.01 16.26 11.05
CA LEU A 148 15.14 16.62 9.92
C LEU A 148 14.84 18.12 9.91
N LYS A 149 14.92 18.74 8.72
CA LYS A 149 14.43 20.10 8.47
C LYS A 149 13.50 20.08 7.25
N ILE A 150 12.23 20.41 7.46
CA ILE A 150 11.22 20.48 6.40
C ILE A 150 11.02 21.93 5.98
N THR A 151 10.92 22.16 4.68
CA THR A 151 10.57 23.46 4.10
C THR A 151 9.52 23.25 3.03
N GLU A 152 8.41 23.98 3.11
CA GLU A 152 7.31 23.89 2.16
C GLU A 152 7.18 25.16 1.34
N PHE A 153 6.86 25.01 0.05
CA PHE A 153 6.57 26.12 -0.84
C PHE A 153 5.33 25.79 -1.66
N ASN A 154 4.22 26.47 -1.37
CA ASN A 154 2.97 26.25 -2.09
C ASN A 154 2.90 27.17 -3.32
N GLY A 155 2.81 26.60 -4.53
CA GLY A 155 2.80 27.38 -5.77
C GLY A 155 1.65 28.37 -5.92
N THR A 156 0.58 28.26 -5.11
CA THR A 156 -0.55 29.20 -5.10
C THR A 156 -0.38 30.37 -4.11
N HIS A 157 0.55 30.30 -3.17
CA HIS A 157 0.89 31.37 -2.23
C HIS A 157 2.38 31.70 -2.38
N ARG A 158 2.70 32.92 -2.84
CA ARG A 158 4.09 33.38 -3.08
C ARG A 158 4.92 33.60 -1.80
N GLU A 159 4.44 33.16 -0.64
CA GLU A 159 5.15 33.27 0.63
C GLU A 159 5.51 31.86 1.13
N PRO A 160 6.77 31.62 1.56
CA PRO A 160 7.15 30.35 2.16
C PRO A 160 6.37 30.13 3.46
N CYS A 161 5.54 29.09 3.49
CA CYS A 161 4.96 28.61 4.73
C CYS A 161 6.06 27.90 5.52
N TYR A 162 6.67 28.60 6.47
CA TYR A 162 7.56 27.98 7.44
C TYR A 162 6.70 27.26 8.49
N SER A 163 6.46 25.96 8.30
CA SER A 163 6.03 25.08 9.38
C SER A 163 7.24 24.79 10.29
N ASN A 164 7.63 25.79 11.09
CA ASN A 164 8.50 25.54 12.25
C ASN A 164 7.67 24.76 13.29
N LYS A 165 7.52 23.44 13.11
CA LYS A 165 7.38 22.55 14.26
C LYS A 165 8.78 22.44 14.84
N GLU A 166 9.19 23.44 15.63
CA GLU A 166 10.27 23.23 16.60
C GLU A 166 9.82 22.06 17.48
N LEU A 167 10.41 20.89 17.25
CA LEU A 167 10.44 19.86 18.27
C LEU A 167 11.27 20.50 19.40
N SER A 168 10.57 21.11 20.35
CA SER A 168 11.18 21.56 21.59
C SER A 168 11.86 20.35 22.20
N ASP A 169 13.19 20.40 22.25
CA ASP A 169 13.99 19.63 23.19
C ASP A 169 13.40 19.88 24.59
N VAL A 170 12.59 18.94 25.08
CA VAL A 170 12.21 18.89 26.48
C VAL A 170 13.25 18.03 27.18
N THR A 171 14.16 18.74 27.83
CA THR A 171 14.95 18.40 29.04
C THR A 171 14.69 17.03 29.66
#